data_AF-A0A7W1RG63-F1
#
_entry.id   AF-A0A7W1RG63-F1
#
_cell.length_a   1.000
_cell.length_b   1.000
_cell.length_c   1.000
_cell.angle_alpha   90.00
_cell.angle_beta   90.00
_cell.angle_gamma   90.00
#
_symmetry.space_group_name_H-M   'P 1'
#
loop_
_entity.id
_entity.type
_entity.pdbx_description
1 polymer ?
#
loop_
_entity_poly.entity_id
_entity_poly.type
_entity_poly.pdbx_seq_one_letter_code
_entity_poly.pdbx_strand_id
1 'polypeptide(L)'
;MKTPNKLIHVAHILGPNGRKKRLLLRKTSEHQFVWHEECIDNNEQETNVTADNIEAAMRRANYHWKNDGFTTLNCGFRYTLPERDEHGINALFHQMVASYSSMNGTYYDEELGNNCFVQNASIEARHLWQQFKSQARL
;
A
#
# COMPACT_ATOMS: atom_id res chain seq x y z
N MET A 1 13.47 19.81 -5.41
CA MET A 1 13.24 18.68 -4.49
C MET A 1 12.12 17.84 -5.07
N LYS A 2 12.38 16.60 -5.50
CA LYS A 2 11.29 15.70 -5.91
C LYS A 2 10.47 15.39 -4.66
N THR A 3 9.22 15.80 -4.62
CA THR A 3 8.28 15.35 -3.59
C THR A 3 8.30 13.83 -3.59
N PRO A 4 8.50 13.13 -2.46
CA PRO A 4 8.45 11.68 -2.45
C PRO A 4 7.07 11.25 -2.96
N ASN A 5 7.06 10.46 -4.04
CA ASN A 5 5.84 9.92 -4.63
C ASN A 5 5.03 9.22 -3.53
N LYS A 6 3.73 9.54 -3.39
CA LYS A 6 2.90 9.03 -2.28
C LYS A 6 2.88 7.50 -2.30
N LEU A 7 3.22 6.87 -1.17
CA LEU A 7 3.11 5.41 -1.05
C LEU A 7 1.63 5.02 -0.96
N ILE A 8 1.20 4.10 -1.82
CA ILE A 8 -0.19 3.63 -1.90
C ILE A 8 -0.32 2.28 -1.21
N HIS A 9 0.51 1.30 -1.60
CA HIS A 9 0.42 -0.06 -1.06
C HIS A 9 1.76 -0.78 -1.09
N VAL A 10 1.80 -1.93 -0.43
CA VAL A 10 2.99 -2.78 -0.31
C VAL A 10 2.62 -4.22 -0.67
N ALA A 11 3.53 -4.90 -1.36
CA ALA A 11 3.42 -6.32 -1.64
C ALA A 11 4.77 -7.02 -1.42
N HIS A 12 4.75 -8.35 -1.46
CA HIS A 12 5.91 -9.21 -1.33
C HIS A 12 5.99 -10.16 -2.51
N ILE A 13 7.22 -10.45 -2.93
CA ILE A 13 7.56 -11.52 -3.87
C ILE A 13 8.70 -12.36 -3.30
N LEU A 14 8.86 -13.58 -3.78
CA LEU A 14 10.00 -14.44 -3.51
C LEU A 14 11.08 -14.16 -4.55
N GLY A 15 12.21 -13.62 -4.11
CA GLY A 15 13.36 -13.45 -4.98
C GLY A 15 14.02 -14.79 -5.34
N PRO A 16 14.92 -14.81 -6.33
CA PRO A 16 15.61 -16.03 -6.79
C PRO A 16 16.43 -16.73 -5.69
N ASN A 17 16.81 -16.00 -4.63
CA ASN A 17 17.53 -16.53 -3.48
C ASN A 17 16.60 -17.10 -2.39
N GLY A 18 15.29 -17.24 -2.67
CA GLY A 18 14.26 -17.65 -1.72
C GLY A 18 13.92 -16.60 -0.65
N ARG A 19 14.54 -15.41 -0.71
CA ARG A 19 14.28 -14.31 0.22
C ARG A 19 13.10 -13.48 -0.25
N LYS A 20 12.23 -13.10 0.69
CA LYS A 20 11.14 -12.15 0.42
C LYS A 20 11.72 -10.79 0.02
N LYS A 21 11.35 -10.30 -1.15
CA LYS A 21 11.55 -8.91 -1.57
C LYS A 21 10.26 -8.14 -1.36
N ARG A 22 10.39 -6.85 -1.01
CA ARG A 22 9.27 -5.92 -0.89
C ARG A 22 9.08 -5.14 -2.18
N LEU A 23 7.82 -4.96 -2.53
CA LEU A 23 7.36 -4.13 -3.63
C LEU A 23 6.54 -2.97 -3.05
N LEU A 24 6.74 -1.77 -3.58
CA LEU A 24 6.13 -0.54 -3.12
C LEU A 24 5.37 0.10 -4.27
N LEU A 25 4.05 0.19 -4.16
CA LEU A 25 3.22 0.88 -5.12
C LEU A 25 3.20 2.37 -4.79
N ARG A 26 3.74 3.21 -5.66
CA ARG A 26 3.75 4.66 -5.48
C ARG A 26 2.91 5.36 -6.54
N LYS A 27 2.24 6.44 -6.14
CA LYS A 27 1.55 7.36 -7.03
C LYS A 27 2.55 8.42 -7.49
N THR A 28 2.93 8.36 -8.77
CA THR A 28 3.94 9.25 -9.38
C THR A 28 3.30 10.49 -10.00
N SER A 29 2.05 10.37 -10.47
CA SER A 29 1.22 11.49 -10.92
C SER A 29 -0.25 11.19 -10.62
N GLU A 30 -1.15 12.11 -10.98
CA GLU A 30 -2.60 11.96 -10.72
C GLU A 30 -3.17 10.64 -11.25
N HIS A 31 -2.72 10.22 -12.44
CA HIS A 31 -3.19 9.06 -13.18
C HIS A 31 -2.04 8.06 -13.46
N GLN A 32 -1.04 7.99 -12.59
CA GLN A 32 0.06 7.06 -12.78
C GLN A 32 0.53 6.46 -11.47
N PHE A 33 0.54 5.13 -11.46
CA PHE A 33 0.94 4.28 -10.37
C PHE A 33 2.05 3.36 -10.84
N VAL A 34 3.12 3.28 -10.07
CA VAL A 34 4.31 2.51 -10.42
C VAL A 34 4.74 1.65 -9.25
N TRP A 35 5.06 0.39 -9.53
CA TRP A 35 5.68 -0.48 -8.55
C TRP A 35 7.19 -0.27 -8.52
N HIS A 36 7.73 -0.17 -7.31
CA HIS A 36 9.16 -0.12 -7.06
C HIS A 36 9.60 -1.37 -6.30
N GLU A 37 10.76 -1.92 -6.67
CA GLU A 37 11.43 -2.95 -5.88
C GLU A 37 12.27 -2.30 -4.79
N GLU A 38 12.15 -2.80 -3.55
CA GLU A 38 13.01 -2.36 -2.46
C GLU A 38 14.36 -3.10 -2.51
N CYS A 39 15.43 -2.34 -2.63
CA CYS A 39 16.81 -2.81 -2.61
C CYS A 39 17.38 -2.88 -1.18
N ILE A 40 18.57 -3.48 -1.05
CA ILE A 40 19.23 -3.80 0.22
C ILE A 40 19.44 -2.56 1.12
N ASP A 41 19.57 -1.37 0.55
CA ASP A 41 19.84 -0.12 1.28
C ASP A 41 18.58 0.73 1.54
N ASN A 42 17.38 0.14 1.55
CA ASN A 42 16.09 0.86 1.55
C ASN A 42 15.91 1.80 0.34
N ASN A 43 16.75 1.66 -0.67
CA ASN A 43 16.58 2.30 -1.96
C ASN A 43 15.45 1.62 -2.73
N GLU A 44 14.81 2.40 -3.60
CA GLU A 44 13.66 1.95 -4.36
C GLU A 44 13.97 2.05 -5.84
N GLN A 45 13.97 0.91 -6.53
CA GLN A 45 14.16 0.86 -7.96
C GLN A 45 12.81 0.80 -8.65
N GLU A 46 12.54 1.79 -9.50
CA GLU A 46 11.35 1.80 -10.33
C GLU A 46 11.33 0.59 -11.28
N THR A 47 10.20 -0.10 -11.36
CA THR A 47 9.99 -1.22 -12.28
C THR A 47 9.25 -0.74 -13.53
N ASN A 48 9.16 -1.59 -14.55
CA ASN A 48 8.34 -1.32 -15.73
C ASN A 48 6.84 -1.58 -15.50
N VAL A 49 6.43 -2.02 -14.30
CA VAL A 49 5.02 -2.29 -13.98
C VAL A 49 4.34 -0.99 -13.55
N THR A 50 3.71 -0.36 -14.53
CA THR A 50 2.96 0.89 -14.36
C THR A 50 1.49 0.70 -14.71
N ALA A 51 0.60 1.53 -14.15
CA ALA A 51 -0.80 1.59 -14.53
C ALA A 51 -1.39 2.99 -14.30
N ASP A 52 -2.58 3.20 -14.85
CA ASP A 52 -3.37 4.42 -14.77
C ASP A 52 -4.21 4.53 -13.49
N ASN A 53 -4.55 3.38 -12.88
CA ASN A 53 -5.28 3.30 -11.63
C ASN A 53 -4.77 2.16 -10.72
N ILE A 54 -5.19 2.17 -9.46
CA ILE A 54 -4.71 1.22 -8.43
C ILE A 54 -5.10 -0.22 -8.77
N GLU A 55 -6.33 -0.47 -9.21
CA GLU A 55 -6.80 -1.82 -9.53
C GLU A 55 -6.01 -2.43 -10.69
N ALA A 56 -5.81 -1.65 -11.76
CA ALA A 56 -4.97 -2.02 -12.89
C ALA A 56 -3.51 -2.26 -12.46
N ALA A 57 -2.97 -1.44 -11.54
CA ALA A 57 -1.62 -1.63 -11.01
C ALA A 57 -1.48 -2.96 -10.24
N MET A 58 -2.47 -3.31 -9.41
CA MET A 58 -2.51 -4.57 -8.68
C MET A 58 -2.61 -5.77 -9.64
N ARG A 59 -3.48 -5.66 -10.65
CA ARG A 59 -3.67 -6.73 -11.64
C ARG A 59 -2.42 -6.96 -12.49
N ARG A 60 -1.78 -5.89 -12.96
CA ARG A 60 -0.53 -5.97 -13.74
C ARG A 60 0.60 -6.56 -12.91
N ALA A 61 0.70 -6.18 -11.64
CA ALA A 61 1.67 -6.76 -10.72
C ALA A 61 1.48 -8.26 -10.52
N ASN A 62 0.24 -8.68 -10.23
CA ASN A 62 -0.08 -10.09 -10.07
C ASN A 62 0.23 -10.92 -11.34
N TYR A 63 0.02 -10.34 -12.53
CA TYR A 63 0.40 -10.99 -13.78
C TYR A 63 1.92 -11.05 -13.99
N HIS A 64 2.63 -9.95 -13.73
CA HIS A 64 4.08 -9.85 -13.93
C HIS A 64 4.86 -10.78 -12.99
N TRP A 65 4.52 -10.78 -11.70
CA TRP A 65 5.17 -11.59 -10.65
C TRP A 65 4.42 -12.87 -10.31
N LYS A 66 3.61 -13.39 -11.25
CA LYS A 66 2.77 -14.58 -11.02
C LYS A 66 3.58 -15.79 -10.53
N ASN A 67 4.78 -15.97 -11.07
CA ASN A 67 5.66 -17.09 -10.72
C ASN A 67 6.53 -16.82 -9.48
N ASP A 68 6.57 -15.57 -9.01
CA ASP A 68 7.39 -15.15 -7.88
C ASP A 68 6.57 -15.08 -6.58
N GLY A 69 5.35 -15.63 -6.55
CA GLY A 69 4.53 -15.68 -5.34
C GLY A 69 4.04 -14.32 -4.85
N PHE A 70 3.67 -13.44 -5.78
CA PHE A 70 3.14 -12.10 -5.47
C PHE A 70 2.00 -12.16 -4.45
N THR A 71 2.21 -11.49 -3.31
CA THR A 71 1.23 -11.41 -2.22
C THR A 71 1.17 -9.99 -1.68
N THR A 72 -0.02 -9.39 -1.67
CA THR A 72 -0.24 -8.05 -1.10
C THR A 72 -0.16 -8.08 0.43
N LEU A 73 0.34 -7.00 1.02
CA LEU A 73 0.40 -6.85 2.46
C LEU A 73 -1.02 -6.65 3.01
N ASN A 74 -1.41 -7.48 3.98
CA ASN A 74 -2.71 -7.35 4.63
C ASN A 74 -2.74 -6.11 5.53
N CYS A 75 -3.34 -5.03 5.02
CA CYS A 75 -3.52 -3.75 5.71
C CYS A 75 -4.87 -3.65 6.44
N GLY A 76 -5.65 -4.74 6.47
CA GLY A 76 -6.96 -4.80 7.12
C GLY A 76 -8.12 -4.43 6.22
N PHE A 77 -9.26 -4.12 6.85
CA PHE A 77 -10.50 -3.75 6.18
C PHE A 77 -10.86 -2.30 6.50
N ARG A 78 -11.17 -1.54 5.46
CA ARG A 78 -11.70 -0.17 5.51
C ARG A 78 -13.22 -0.21 5.57
N TYR A 79 -13.79 0.56 6.49
CA TYR A 79 -15.22 0.77 6.67
C TYR A 79 -15.54 2.24 6.46
N THR A 80 -16.67 2.53 5.81
CA THR A 80 -17.19 3.89 5.59
C THR A 80 -18.20 4.25 6.68
N LEU A 81 -18.21 5.51 7.10
CA LEU A 81 -19.12 6.05 8.12
C LEU A 81 -20.20 6.95 7.49
N PRO A 82 -21.45 6.93 7.99
CA PRO A 82 -21.97 5.95 8.97
C PRO A 82 -21.95 4.53 8.37
N GLU A 83 -21.69 3.52 9.19
CA GLU A 83 -21.46 2.14 8.75
C GLU A 83 -22.60 1.66 7.84
N ARG A 84 -22.31 1.47 6.55
CA ARG A 84 -23.26 0.90 5.58
C ARG A 84 -22.91 -0.54 5.20
N ASP A 85 -21.64 -0.92 5.36
CA ASP A 85 -21.09 -2.20 4.90
C ASP A 85 -20.60 -3.05 6.09
N GLU A 86 -21.28 -4.16 6.35
CA GLU A 86 -20.96 -5.09 7.45
C GLU A 86 -19.60 -5.80 7.27
N HIS A 87 -19.10 -5.90 6.03
CA HIS A 87 -17.91 -6.69 5.70
C HIS A 87 -16.64 -5.86 5.49
N GLY A 88 -16.76 -4.55 5.24
CA GLY A 88 -15.63 -3.69 4.88
C GLY A 88 -14.97 -4.06 3.54
N ILE A 89 -14.06 -3.21 3.08
CA ILE A 89 -13.31 -3.40 1.82
C ILE A 89 -11.83 -3.52 2.17
N ASN A 90 -11.04 -4.31 1.43
CA ASN A 90 -9.60 -4.38 1.65
C ASN A 90 -8.97 -2.98 1.66
N ALA A 91 -8.29 -2.65 2.77
CA ALA A 91 -7.62 -1.37 2.93
C ALA A 91 -6.28 -1.38 2.17
N LEU A 92 -5.95 -0.24 1.58
CA LEU A 92 -4.60 0.04 1.08
C LEU A 92 -3.69 0.48 2.23
N PHE A 93 -2.38 0.52 1.97
CA PHE A 93 -1.41 0.83 3.03
C PHE A 93 -1.58 2.28 3.49
N HIS A 94 -1.74 3.22 2.56
CA HIS A 94 -1.95 4.63 2.91
C HIS A 94 -3.24 4.85 3.71
N GLN A 95 -4.29 4.06 3.46
CA GLN A 95 -5.57 4.12 4.17
C GLN A 95 -5.43 3.61 5.61
N MET A 96 -4.70 2.50 5.79
CA MET A 96 -4.33 2.01 7.11
C MET A 96 -3.50 3.07 7.86
N VAL A 97 -2.48 3.66 7.22
CA VAL A 97 -1.66 4.70 7.83
C VAL A 97 -2.52 5.91 8.25
N ALA A 98 -3.44 6.38 7.39
CA ALA A 98 -4.33 7.49 7.70
C ALA A 98 -5.23 7.19 8.92
N SER A 99 -5.86 6.01 8.95
CA SER A 99 -6.69 5.58 10.07
C SER A 99 -5.87 5.46 11.37
N TYR A 100 -4.75 4.74 11.36
CA TYR A 100 -3.96 4.47 12.58
C TYR A 100 -3.18 5.69 13.09
N SER A 101 -2.93 6.69 12.23
CA SER A 101 -2.31 7.95 12.65
C SER A 101 -3.30 8.96 13.22
N SER A 102 -4.60 8.78 12.98
CA SER A 102 -5.65 9.63 13.54
C SER A 102 -5.92 9.32 15.01
N MET A 103 -6.34 10.34 15.78
CA MET A 103 -6.55 10.23 17.23
C MET A 103 -7.63 9.21 17.61
N ASN A 104 -8.67 9.08 16.79
CA ASN A 104 -9.83 8.22 17.04
C ASN A 104 -9.96 7.07 16.02
N GLY A 105 -8.94 6.83 15.20
CA GLY A 105 -8.99 5.82 14.14
C GLY A 105 -9.75 6.24 12.86
N THR A 106 -10.39 7.41 12.85
CA THR A 106 -11.19 7.89 11.72
C THR A 106 -10.41 8.92 10.89
N TYR A 107 -10.45 8.76 9.57
CA TYR A 107 -9.89 9.72 8.61
C TYR A 107 -10.92 10.02 7.51
N TYR A 108 -10.81 11.18 6.86
CA TYR A 108 -11.64 11.52 5.72
C TYR A 108 -11.00 10.96 4.44
N ASP A 109 -11.73 10.12 3.71
CA ASP A 109 -11.30 9.59 2.41
C ASP A 109 -11.84 10.51 1.31
N GLU A 110 -10.97 11.32 0.71
CA GLU A 110 -11.32 12.28 -0.33
C GLU A 110 -11.88 11.61 -1.60
N GLU A 111 -11.48 10.36 -1.90
CA GLU A 111 -11.96 9.65 -3.09
C GLU A 111 -13.41 9.19 -2.92
N LEU A 112 -13.81 8.85 -1.69
CA LEU A 112 -15.18 8.45 -1.35
C LEU A 112 -16.04 9.60 -0.84
N GLY A 113 -15.44 10.73 -0.46
CA GLY A 113 -16.12 11.86 0.17
C GLY A 113 -16.71 11.54 1.54
N ASN A 114 -16.20 10.52 2.24
CA ASN A 114 -16.75 10.00 3.49
C ASN A 114 -15.67 9.76 4.55
N ASN A 115 -16.07 9.84 5.82
CA ASN A 115 -15.22 9.40 6.92
C ASN A 115 -15.07 7.87 6.87
N CYS A 116 -13.85 7.39 7.09
CA CYS A 116 -13.51 5.97 7.05
C CYS A 116 -12.64 5.61 8.24
N PHE A 117 -12.65 4.33 8.61
CA PHE A 117 -11.70 3.76 9.57
C PHE A 117 -11.21 2.40 9.07
N VAL A 118 -10.06 1.93 9.57
CA VAL A 118 -9.47 0.64 9.20
C VAL A 118 -9.33 -0.24 10.43
N GLN A 119 -9.73 -1.50 10.32
CA GLN A 119 -9.55 -2.52 11.37
C GLN A 119 -8.84 -3.76 10.82
N ASN A 120 -8.41 -4.64 11.73
CA ASN A 120 -7.83 -5.94 11.41
C ASN A 120 -6.55 -5.89 10.53
N ALA A 121 -5.82 -4.78 10.56
CA ALA A 121 -4.50 -4.69 9.94
C ALA A 121 -3.52 -5.67 10.59
N SER A 122 -2.76 -6.39 9.76
CA SER A 122 -1.78 -7.36 10.24
C SER A 122 -0.67 -6.72 11.08
N ILE A 123 -0.08 -7.49 12.00
CA ILE A 123 1.05 -7.04 12.81
C ILE A 123 2.23 -6.63 11.91
N GLU A 124 2.47 -7.36 10.82
CA GLU A 124 3.48 -7.05 9.81
C GLU A 124 3.27 -5.66 9.22
N ALA A 125 2.03 -5.30 8.85
CA ALA A 125 1.72 -4.00 8.28
C ALA A 125 1.92 -2.86 9.29
N ARG A 126 1.56 -3.07 10.56
CA ARG A 126 1.77 -2.08 11.62
C ARG A 126 3.26 -1.87 11.91
N HIS A 127 4.05 -2.93 11.94
CA HIS A 127 5.50 -2.83 12.10
C HIS A 127 6.13 -2.09 10.92
N LEU A 128 5.71 -2.39 9.69
CA LEU A 128 6.20 -1.71 8.50
C LEU A 128 5.85 -0.22 8.52
N TRP A 129 4.64 0.13 8.97
CA TRP A 129 4.26 1.54 9.13
C TRP A 129 5.19 2.28 10.11
N GLN A 130 5.46 1.71 11.29
CA GLN A 130 6.37 2.33 12.26
C GLN A 130 7.78 2.48 11.68
N GLN A 131 8.27 1.49 10.93
CA GLN A 131 9.56 1.55 10.23
C GLN A 131 9.58 2.66 9.16
N PHE A 132 8.54 2.75 8.31
CA PHE A 132 8.50 3.77 7.25
C PHE A 132 8.31 5.18 7.81
N LYS A 133 7.60 5.31 8.93
CA LYS A 133 7.45 6.57 9.66
C LYS A 133 8.79 7.07 10.19
N SER A 134 9.60 6.19 10.80
CA SER A 134 10.93 6.59 11.30
C SER A 134 11.94 6.90 10.19
N GLN A 135 11.75 6.30 9.01
CA GLN A 135 12.58 6.54 7.82
C GLN A 135 12.07 7.68 6.92
N ALA A 136 10.96 8.35 7.25
CA ALA A 136 10.32 9.39 6.45
C ALA A 136 10.01 8.99 4.98
N ARG A 137 9.52 7.75 4.78
CA ARG A 137 9.25 7.14 3.45
C ARG A 137 7.76 7.06 3.06
N LEU A 138 6.88 7.57 3.92
CA LEU A 138 5.42 7.56 3.75
C LEU A 138 4.96 8.63 2.76
#